data_AF-A0A9P6BU79-F1
#
_entry.id   AF-A0A9P6BU79-F1
#
_cell.length_a   1.000
_cell.length_b   1.000
_cell.length_c   1.000
_cell.angle_alpha   90.00
_cell.angle_beta   90.00
_cell.angle_gamma   90.00
#
_symmetry.space_group_name_H-M   'P 1'
#
loop_
_entity.id
_entity.type
_entity.pdbx_description
1 polymer ?
#
loop_
_entity_poly.entity_id
_entity_poly.type
_entity_poly.pdbx_seq_one_letter_code
_entity_poly.pdbx_strand_id
1 'polypeptide(L)'
;MIASSDKSHIVEGILFFGHTLMDRVRLDQFEGSEYTRQVLLVRILDPVPGSFNVQGQSKPLETGEVVPAYVYIFTGPREHLDLTREWDFEAFQREHVTAWMQFSEDFKNDR
;
A
#
# COMPACT_ATOMS: atom_id res chain seq x y z
N MET A 1 -3.75 2.39 -6.86
CA MET A 1 -5.16 1.93 -7.06
C MET A 1 -6.02 3.06 -7.60
N ILE A 2 -7.08 2.75 -8.36
CA ILE A 2 -8.02 3.75 -8.91
C ILE A 2 -9.34 3.65 -8.13
N ALA A 3 -10.01 4.77 -7.88
CA ALA A 3 -11.32 4.75 -7.26
C ALA A 3 -12.36 4.07 -8.19
N SER A 4 -13.11 3.11 -7.66
CA SER A 4 -14.23 2.47 -8.35
C SER A 4 -15.56 2.90 -7.73
N SER A 5 -16.58 3.07 -8.56
CA SER A 5 -17.96 3.30 -8.10
C SER A 5 -18.66 2.01 -7.68
N ASP A 6 -18.12 0.85 -8.06
CA ASP A 6 -18.65 -0.44 -7.66
C ASP A 6 -18.09 -0.86 -6.30
N LYS A 7 -19.00 -1.31 -5.42
CA LYS A 7 -18.68 -1.74 -4.06
C LYS A 7 -18.19 -3.19 -3.99
N SER A 8 -18.35 -3.99 -5.06
CA SER A 8 -17.77 -5.33 -5.11
C SER A 8 -16.28 -5.32 -5.45
N HIS A 9 -15.75 -4.22 -5.98
CA HIS A 9 -14.31 -4.07 -6.20
C HIS A 9 -13.61 -3.77 -4.88
N ILE A 10 -12.80 -4.72 -4.43
CA ILE A 10 -12.04 -4.65 -3.19
C ILE A 10 -10.56 -4.75 -3.54
N VAL A 11 -9.73 -3.96 -2.85
CA VAL A 11 -8.28 -4.04 -2.93
C VAL A 11 -7.77 -4.51 -1.59
N GLU A 12 -7.12 -5.67 -1.60
CA GLU A 12 -6.39 -6.18 -0.44
C GLU A 12 -4.97 -5.59 -0.44
N GLY A 13 -4.40 -5.40 0.74
CA GLY A 13 -3.10 -4.77 0.89
C GLY A 13 -2.54 -4.90 2.28
N ILE A 14 -1.41 -4.24 2.51
CA ILE A 14 -0.68 -4.27 3.78
C ILE A 14 -0.92 -2.95 4.50
N LEU A 15 -1.32 -3.04 5.78
CA LEU A 15 -1.46 -1.87 6.64
C LEU A 15 -0.16 -1.64 7.42
N PHE A 16 0.48 -0.49 7.18
CA PHE A 16 1.74 -0.13 7.81
C PHE A 16 1.56 0.93 8.90
N PHE A 17 2.13 0.67 10.08
CA PHE A 17 2.03 1.54 11.26
C PHE A 17 3.38 2.17 11.62
N GLY A 18 3.36 3.18 12.48
CA GLY A 18 4.57 3.76 13.07
C GLY A 18 5.37 4.71 12.17
N HIS A 19 4.84 5.07 10.99
CA HIS A 19 5.50 6.02 10.11
C HIS A 19 5.57 7.43 10.74
N THR A 20 6.71 8.09 10.58
CA THR A 20 6.88 9.48 11.03
C THR A 20 6.25 10.46 10.03
N LEU A 21 6.21 11.75 10.40
CA LEU A 21 5.86 12.81 9.45
C LEU A 21 6.82 12.84 8.25
N MET A 22 8.11 12.59 8.49
CA MET A 22 9.12 12.60 7.44
C MET A 22 8.95 11.42 6.48
N ASP A 23 8.62 10.24 7.00
CA ASP A 23 8.35 9.07 6.15
C ASP A 23 7.17 9.33 5.22
N ARG A 24 6.12 9.99 5.74
CA ARG A 24 4.98 10.42 4.92
C ARG A 24 5.35 11.39 3.82
N VAL A 25 6.20 12.36 4.10
CA VAL A 25 6.68 13.31 3.07
C VAL A 25 7.51 12.59 2.01
N ARG A 26 8.36 11.63 2.41
CA ARG A 26 9.14 10.82 1.47
C ARG A 26 8.24 9.95 0.60
N LEU A 27 7.19 9.35 1.17
CA LEU A 27 6.18 8.63 0.40
C LEU A 27 5.47 9.55 -0.59
N ASP A 28 5.06 10.76 -0.16
CA ASP A 28 4.44 11.74 -1.07
C ASP A 28 5.37 12.11 -2.25
N GLN A 29 6.69 12.20 -2.01
CA GLN A 29 7.67 12.45 -3.07
C GLN A 29 7.88 11.25 -3.99
N PHE A 30 7.93 10.04 -3.42
CA PHE A 30 8.14 8.80 -4.17
C PHE A 30 6.98 8.51 -5.13
N GLU A 31 5.74 8.68 -4.66
CA GLU A 31 4.53 8.45 -5.43
C GLU A 31 4.33 9.52 -6.52
N GLY A 32 4.88 10.72 -6.31
CA GLY A 32 4.88 11.80 -7.29
C GLY A 32 3.49 12.44 -7.47
N SER A 33 3.32 13.14 -8.59
CA SER A 33 2.09 13.91 -8.87
C SER A 33 0.91 13.08 -9.36
N GLU A 34 1.14 11.82 -9.69
CA GLU A 34 0.12 10.95 -10.28
C GLU A 34 -0.76 10.28 -9.22
N TYR A 35 -0.33 10.34 -7.97
CA TYR A 35 -1.04 9.77 -6.84
C TYR A 35 -1.37 10.86 -5.81
N THR A 36 -2.60 10.83 -5.32
CA THR A 36 -3.05 11.70 -4.25
C THR A 36 -3.28 10.88 -2.99
N ARG A 37 -2.63 11.28 -1.88
CA ARG A 37 -2.88 10.68 -0.56
C ARG A 37 -4.25 11.10 -0.02
N GLN A 38 -5.07 10.13 0.34
CA GLN A 38 -6.37 10.33 0.97
C GLN A 38 -6.48 9.52 2.26
N VAL A 39 -7.35 9.94 3.18
CA VAL A 39 -7.69 9.15 4.36
C VAL A 39 -8.94 8.34 4.03
N LEU A 40 -8.82 7.02 4.03
CA LEU A 40 -9.91 6.09 3.74
C LEU A 40 -10.10 5.11 4.89
N LEU A 41 -11.33 4.61 5.03
CA LEU A 41 -11.64 3.55 5.97
C LEU A 41 -11.25 2.20 5.36
N VAL A 42 -10.39 1.47 6.05
CA VAL A 42 -9.93 0.13 5.64
C VAL A 42 -10.41 -0.92 6.63
N ARG A 43 -10.68 -2.13 6.13
CA ARG A 43 -11.08 -3.27 6.95
C ARG A 43 -9.87 -4.12 7.28
N ILE A 44 -9.73 -4.47 8.56
CA ILE A 44 -8.69 -5.38 9.04
C ILE A 44 -9.06 -6.82 8.63
N LEU A 45 -8.16 -7.49 7.91
CA LEU A 45 -8.33 -8.90 7.51
C LEU A 45 -7.67 -9.82 8.55
N ASP A 46 -6.44 -9.51 8.95
CA ASP A 46 -5.68 -10.25 9.96
C ASP A 46 -5.52 -9.43 11.26
N PRO A 47 -5.65 -10.04 12.44
CA PRO A 47 -5.54 -9.33 13.71
C PRO A 47 -4.18 -8.64 13.88
N VAL A 48 -4.19 -7.39 14.34
CA VAL A 48 -2.98 -6.60 14.59
C VAL A 48 -2.71 -6.50 16.09
N PRO A 49 -1.54 -6.95 16.58
CA PRO A 49 -1.18 -6.83 17.99
C PRO A 49 -1.11 -5.37 18.44
N GLY A 50 -1.56 -5.09 19.67
CA GLY A 50 -1.58 -3.73 20.24
C GLY A 50 -0.23 -3.07 20.44
N SER A 51 0.88 -3.79 20.20
CA SER A 51 2.25 -3.27 20.21
C SER A 51 2.58 -2.40 19.00
N PHE A 52 1.82 -2.49 17.91
CA PHE A 52 2.12 -1.82 16.64
C PHE A 52 1.49 -0.43 16.50
N ASN A 53 1.12 0.23 17.60
CA ASN A 53 0.21 1.36 17.51
C ASN A 53 0.85 2.75 17.62
N VAL A 54 0.38 3.63 16.75
CA VAL A 54 0.65 5.07 16.73
C VAL A 54 -0.08 5.73 17.90
N GLN A 55 0.58 6.65 18.63
CA GLN A 55 0.03 7.45 19.74
C GLN A 55 -0.27 6.71 21.06
N GLY A 56 0.41 5.61 21.37
CA GLY A 56 0.39 5.02 22.72
C GLY A 56 -0.92 4.33 23.12
N GLN A 57 -1.85 4.17 22.18
CA GLN A 57 -3.04 3.33 22.39
C GLN A 57 -2.68 1.88 22.14
N SER A 58 -2.57 1.06 23.19
CA SER A 58 -2.12 -0.34 23.11
C SER A 58 -3.21 -1.33 22.69
N LYS A 59 -4.30 -0.86 22.08
CA LYS A 59 -5.45 -1.72 21.79
C LYS A 59 -5.18 -2.58 20.55
N PRO A 60 -5.29 -3.92 20.62
CA PRO A 60 -5.24 -4.76 19.42
C PRO A 60 -6.40 -4.41 18.48
N LEU A 61 -6.18 -4.64 17.18
CA LEU A 61 -7.23 -4.57 16.17
C LEU A 61 -7.63 -5.99 15.78
N GLU A 62 -8.91 -6.30 15.89
CA GLU A 62 -9.46 -7.60 15.52
C GLU A 62 -9.87 -7.65 14.04
N THR A 63 -9.95 -8.86 13.48
CA THR A 63 -10.49 -9.06 12.13
C THR A 63 -11.88 -8.45 12.00
N GLY A 64 -12.09 -7.69 10.94
CA GLY A 64 -13.35 -7.02 10.62
C GLY A 64 -13.47 -5.60 11.17
N GLU A 65 -12.58 -5.16 12.07
CA GLU A 65 -12.52 -3.76 12.50
C GLU A 65 -12.24 -2.83 11.32
N VAL A 66 -12.76 -1.61 11.40
CA VAL A 66 -12.62 -0.58 10.36
C VAL A 66 -11.88 0.61 10.94
N VAL A 67 -10.74 0.95 10.33
CA VAL A 67 -9.85 2.02 10.81
C VAL A 67 -9.53 3.01 9.69
N PRO A 68 -9.31 4.30 10.00
CA PRO A 68 -8.82 5.25 9.03
C PRO A 68 -7.34 4.99 8.71
N ALA A 69 -6.98 4.97 7.43
CA ALA A 69 -5.61 4.83 6.96
C ALA A 69 -5.32 5.80 5.81
N TYR A 70 -4.04 6.17 5.67
CA TYR A 70 -3.58 6.92 4.50
C TYR A 70 -3.42 5.97 3.31
N VAL A 71 -4.02 6.31 2.18
CA VAL A 71 -4.00 5.51 0.96
C VAL A 71 -3.68 6.41 -0.24
N TYR A 72 -2.83 5.93 -1.15
CA TYR A 72 -2.50 6.65 -2.38
C TYR A 72 -3.40 6.20 -3.53
N ILE A 73 -4.19 7.15 -4.03
CA ILE A 73 -5.13 6.92 -5.13
C ILE A 73 -4.56 7.54 -6.40
N PHE A 74 -4.52 6.77 -7.48
CA PHE A 74 -4.08 7.25 -8.78
C PHE A 74 -5.08 8.27 -9.32
N THR A 75 -4.58 9.46 -9.60
CA THR A 75 -5.31 10.62 -10.12
C THR A 75 -4.71 11.15 -11.42
N GLY A 76 -3.66 10.50 -11.93
CA GLY A 76 -3.02 10.85 -13.21
C GLY A 76 -3.87 10.47 -14.44
N PRO A 77 -3.34 10.74 -15.65
CA PRO A 77 -3.97 10.36 -16.91
C PRO A 77 -4.16 8.84 -17.03
N ARG A 78 -5.34 8.39 -17.49
CA ARG A 78 -5.63 6.96 -17.64
C ARG A 78 -4.73 6.25 -18.64
N GLU A 79 -4.17 6.96 -19.60
CA GLU A 79 -3.21 6.42 -20.58
C GLU A 79 -1.89 5.96 -19.97
N HIS A 80 -1.56 6.39 -18.76
CA HIS A 80 -0.38 5.90 -18.03
C HIS A 80 -0.65 4.57 -17.31
N LEU A 81 -1.89 4.11 -17.30
CA LEU A 81 -2.29 2.85 -16.69
C LEU A 81 -2.41 1.76 -17.75
N ASP A 82 -1.90 0.58 -17.43
CA ASP A 82 -2.21 -0.62 -18.18
C ASP A 82 -3.63 -1.08 -17.82
N LEU A 83 -4.60 -0.63 -18.61
CA LEU A 83 -6.01 -1.03 -18.50
C LEU A 83 -6.35 -2.27 -19.35
N THR A 84 -5.35 -2.89 -19.99
CA THR A 84 -5.58 -4.02 -20.91
C THR A 84 -5.84 -5.33 -20.18
N ARG A 85 -5.36 -5.43 -18.93
CA ARG A 85 -5.58 -6.57 -18.04
C ARG A 85 -6.02 -6.10 -16.66
N GLU A 86 -6.80 -6.94 -15.98
CA GLU A 86 -7.04 -6.74 -14.56
C GLU A 86 -5.75 -7.00 -13.77
N TRP A 87 -5.63 -6.35 -12.62
CA TRP A 87 -4.48 -6.51 -11.76
C TRP A 87 -4.41 -7.93 -11.21
N ASP A 88 -3.36 -8.67 -11.58
CA ASP A 88 -3.05 -10.01 -11.06
C ASP A 88 -1.83 -9.89 -10.15
N PHE A 89 -2.06 -10.02 -8.84
CA PHE A 89 -1.01 -9.92 -7.83
C PHE A 89 0.06 -11.02 -7.98
N GLU A 90 -0.34 -12.24 -8.33
CA GLU A 90 0.62 -13.33 -8.51
C GLU A 90 1.46 -13.13 -9.77
N ALA A 91 0.86 -12.65 -10.86
CA ALA A 91 1.60 -12.27 -12.06
C ALA A 91 2.59 -11.13 -11.77
N PHE A 92 2.14 -10.09 -11.05
CA PHE A 92 3.01 -8.98 -10.64
C PHE A 92 4.19 -9.48 -9.79
N GLN A 93 3.94 -10.36 -8.81
CA GLN A 93 5.02 -10.93 -8.00
C GLN A 93 6.01 -11.71 -8.88
N ARG A 94 5.55 -12.60 -9.76
CA ARG A 94 6.44 -13.37 -10.65
C ARG A 94 7.29 -12.46 -11.55
N GLU A 95 6.67 -11.45 -12.14
CA GLU A 95 7.28 -10.56 -13.13
C GLU A 95 8.26 -9.57 -12.48
N HIS A 96 7.88 -8.95 -11.34
CA HIS A 96 8.63 -7.84 -10.75
C HIS A 96 9.56 -8.25 -9.60
N VAL A 97 9.27 -9.30 -8.84
CA VAL A 97 10.13 -9.70 -7.69
C VAL A 97 11.54 -10.04 -8.16
N THR A 98 11.66 -10.74 -9.30
CA THR A 98 12.96 -11.08 -9.88
C THR A 98 13.76 -9.83 -10.26
N ALA A 99 13.10 -8.84 -10.89
CA ALA A 99 13.73 -7.58 -11.25
C ALA A 99 14.14 -6.78 -10.01
N TRP A 100 13.30 -6.75 -8.96
CA TRP A 100 13.56 -6.04 -7.72
C TRP A 100 14.73 -6.64 -6.94
N MET A 101 14.81 -7.97 -6.85
CA MET A 101 15.95 -8.67 -6.24
C MET A 101 17.27 -8.44 -6.99
N GLN A 102 17.21 -8.22 -8.31
CA GLN A 102 18.41 -7.96 -9.13
C GLN A 102 18.85 -6.49 -9.12
N PHE A 103 17.93 -5.55 -8.88
CA PHE A 103 18.18 -4.11 -8.88
C PHE A 103 18.75 -3.56 -7.56
N SER A 104 18.53 -4.24 -6.43
CA SER A 104 19.18 -3.86 -5.17
C SER A 104 20.65 -4.26 -5.21
N GLU A 105 21.56 -3.29 -5.36
CA GLU A 105 23.00 -3.49 -5.21
C GLU A 105 23.37 -4.08 -3.84
N ASP A 106 22.54 -3.85 -2.81
CA ASP A 106 22.69 -4.39 -1.45
C ASP A 106 22.69 -5.93 -1.38
N PHE A 107 22.06 -6.63 -2.33
CA PHE A 107 22.02 -8.10 -2.36
C PHE A 107 23.15 -8.73 -3.20
N LYS A 108 23.97 -7.91 -3.88
CA LYS A 108 25.10 -8.42 -4.68
C LYS A 108 26.38 -8.64 -3.86
N ASN A 109 26.44 -8.13 -2.63
CA ASN A 109 27.68 -8.08 -1.85
C ASN A 109 27.81 -9.12 -0.73
N ASP A 110 26.95 -10.14 -0.69
CA ASP A 110 27.01 -11.19 0.33
C ASP A 110 27.19 -12.60 -0.30
N ARG A 111 28.23 -12.73 -1.14
CA ARG A 111 28.74 -14.03 -1.63
C ARG A 111 30.24 -14.17 -1.39
#